data_AF-A0A3M1PUV9-F1
#
_entry.id   AF-A0A3M1PUV9-F1
#
_cell.length_a   1.000
_cell.length_b   1.000
_cell.length_c   1.000
_cell.angle_alpha   90.00
_cell.angle_beta   90.00
_cell.angle_gamma   90.00
#
_symmetry.space_group_name_H-M   'P 1'
#
loop_
_entity.id
_entity.type
_entity.pdbx_description
1 polymer ?
#
loop_
_entity_poly.entity_id
_entity_poly.type
_entity_poly.pdbx_seq_one_letter_code
_entity_poly.pdbx_strand_id
1 'polypeptide(L)'
;MANLTAVTDETFETEVLKSDKPVLVDFSATWCGPCKALAPTVEALAAEYEGKIKFVDCDVDQARSSAMRYGVSSVPTLLLFRGGEVVGQLIGNQPKDNIKALLDRVL
;
A
#
# COMPACT_ATOMS: atom_id res chain seq x y z
N MET A 1 -8.87 -14.71 5.42
CA MET A 1 -8.86 -13.69 4.36
C MET A 1 -8.82 -12.36 5.10
N ALA A 2 -7.63 -11.82 5.30
CA ALA A 2 -7.49 -10.54 6.00
C ALA A 2 -7.66 -9.45 4.93
N ASN A 3 -8.89 -8.98 4.75
CA ASN A 3 -9.17 -7.88 3.85
C ASN A 3 -8.44 -6.65 4.40
N LEU A 4 -7.38 -6.21 3.72
CA LEU A 4 -6.80 -4.90 3.95
C LEU A 4 -7.90 -3.85 3.85
N THR A 5 -7.75 -2.75 4.59
CA THR A 5 -8.69 -1.65 4.48
C THR A 5 -8.64 -1.09 3.07
N ALA A 6 -9.74 -1.21 2.33
CA ALA A 6 -9.88 -0.62 1.01
C ALA A 6 -10.01 0.90 1.13
N VAL A 7 -9.23 1.62 0.35
CA VAL A 7 -9.19 3.08 0.32
C VAL A 7 -9.60 3.56 -1.07
N THR A 8 -10.43 4.62 -1.09
CA THR A 8 -10.90 5.30 -2.30
C THR A 8 -10.32 6.71 -2.34
N ASP A 9 -10.57 7.44 -3.43
CA ASP A 9 -10.18 8.85 -3.52
C ASP A 9 -10.74 9.71 -2.36
N GLU A 10 -11.92 9.38 -1.86
CA GLU A 10 -12.57 10.11 -0.76
C GLU A 10 -11.93 9.83 0.61
N THR A 11 -11.48 8.59 0.83
CA THR A 11 -10.92 8.16 2.12
C THR A 11 -9.40 8.23 2.16
N PHE A 12 -8.72 8.45 1.03
CA PHE A 12 -7.25 8.47 0.96
C PHE A 12 -6.64 9.50 1.92
N GLU A 13 -7.22 10.70 1.98
CA GLU A 13 -6.69 11.74 2.85
C GLU A 13 -6.76 11.35 4.33
N THR A 14 -7.90 10.82 4.78
CA THR A 14 -8.10 10.47 6.19
C THR A 14 -7.36 9.18 6.56
N GLU A 15 -7.39 8.18 5.69
CA GLU A 15 -6.85 6.86 5.98
C GLU A 15 -5.33 6.77 5.80
N VAL A 16 -4.76 7.57 4.88
CA VAL A 16 -3.33 7.54 4.52
C VAL A 16 -2.61 8.80 5.01
N LEU A 17 -3.05 9.98 4.56
CA LEU A 17 -2.28 11.21 4.76
C LEU A 17 -2.34 11.76 6.19
N LYS A 18 -3.50 11.60 6.83
CA LYS A 18 -3.75 12.02 8.23
C LYS A 18 -3.54 10.87 9.22
N SER A 19 -2.94 9.76 8.81
CA SER A 19 -2.68 8.65 9.73
C SER A 19 -1.58 8.99 10.73
N ASP A 20 -1.81 8.68 12.00
CA ASP A 20 -0.81 8.81 13.06
C ASP A 20 0.32 7.77 12.95
N LYS A 21 0.12 6.74 12.11
CA LYS A 21 1.08 5.65 11.88
C LYS A 21 1.59 5.71 10.45
N PRO A 22 2.79 5.18 10.17
CA PRO A 22 3.20 4.94 8.79
C PRO A 22 2.18 4.04 8.08
N VAL A 23 1.95 4.31 6.79
CA VAL A 23 0.94 3.61 5.99
C VAL A 23 1.58 3.03 4.74
N LEU A 24 1.50 1.72 4.55
CA LEU A 24 1.80 1.09 3.27
C LEU A 24 0.51 1.01 2.44
N VAL A 25 0.51 1.66 1.29
CA VAL A 25 -0.57 1.62 0.31
C VAL A 25 -0.19 0.65 -0.80
N ASP A 26 -0.97 -0.41 -0.99
CA ASP A 26 -0.89 -1.30 -2.13
C ASP A 26 -1.81 -0.80 -3.24
N PHE A 27 -1.24 -0.21 -4.30
CA PHE A 27 -1.98 0.14 -5.50
C PHE A 27 -2.16 -1.10 -6.35
N SER A 28 -3.37 -1.65 -6.32
CA SER A 28 -3.74 -2.92 -6.94
C SER A 28 -4.81 -2.72 -8.02
N ALA A 29 -5.20 -3.82 -8.67
CA ALA A 29 -6.35 -3.83 -9.58
C ALA A 29 -6.96 -5.24 -9.66
N THR A 30 -8.28 -5.35 -9.76
CA THR A 30 -8.98 -6.65 -9.83
C THR A 30 -8.55 -7.56 -10.99
N TRP A 31 -8.15 -6.95 -12.11
CA TRP A 31 -7.69 -7.61 -13.34
C TRP A 31 -6.19 -7.92 -13.33
N CYS A 32 -5.44 -7.48 -12.32
CA CYS A 32 -4.00 -7.66 -12.22
C CYS A 32 -3.63 -9.03 -11.62
N GLY A 33 -3.16 -9.96 -12.46
CA GLY A 33 -2.65 -11.25 -12.03
C GLY A 33 -1.50 -11.18 -11.01
N PRO A 34 -0.44 -10.37 -11.26
CA PRO A 34 0.66 -10.21 -10.31
C PRO A 34 0.23 -9.65 -8.95
N CYS A 35 -0.79 -8.80 -8.91
CA CYS A 35 -1.33 -8.24 -7.66
C CYS A 35 -1.92 -9.34 -6.78
N LYS A 36 -2.64 -10.30 -7.37
CA LYS A 36 -3.19 -11.47 -6.65
C LYS A 36 -2.10 -12.35 -6.03
N ALA A 37 -0.92 -12.42 -6.65
CA ALA A 37 0.22 -13.15 -6.11
C ALA A 37 0.92 -12.39 -4.97
N LEU A 38 0.91 -11.06 -5.01
CA LEU A 38 1.51 -10.20 -3.99
C LEU A 38 0.64 -10.09 -2.72
N ALA A 39 -0.68 -10.07 -2.87
CA ALA A 39 -1.67 -9.95 -1.79
C ALA A 39 -1.37 -10.81 -0.54
N PRO A 40 -1.12 -12.14 -0.62
CA PRO A 40 -0.82 -12.93 0.57
C PRO A 40 0.47 -12.52 1.28
N THR A 41 1.45 -11.97 0.54
CA THR A 41 2.69 -11.46 1.13
C THR A 41 2.43 -10.17 1.91
N VAL A 42 1.61 -9.27 1.35
CA VAL A 42 1.23 -8.01 2.01
C VAL A 42 0.36 -8.30 3.23
N GLU A 43 -0.60 -9.22 3.14
CA GLU A 43 -1.42 -9.66 4.28
C GLU A 43 -0.56 -10.25 5.42
N ALA A 44 0.41 -11.10 5.09
CA ALA A 44 1.30 -11.68 6.08
C ALA A 44 2.16 -10.61 6.80
N LEU A 45 2.63 -9.60 6.05
CA LEU A 45 3.34 -8.46 6.62
C LEU A 45 2.42 -7.55 7.45
N ALA A 46 1.17 -7.36 7.03
CA ALA A 46 0.19 -6.58 7.79
C ALA A 46 -0.05 -7.18 9.17
N ALA A 47 -0.10 -8.51 9.28
CA ALA A 47 -0.17 -9.21 10.56
C ALA A 47 1.13 -9.09 11.38
N GLU A 48 2.30 -9.21 10.74
CA GLU A 48 3.61 -9.11 11.41
C GLU A 48 3.89 -7.70 11.97
N TYR A 49 3.36 -6.67 11.31
CA TYR A 49 3.54 -5.25 11.65
C TYR A 49 2.28 -4.64 12.30
N GLU A 50 1.36 -5.47 12.78
CA GLU A 50 0.12 -5.04 13.42
C GLU A 50 0.41 -4.01 14.52
N GLY A 51 -0.36 -2.92 14.49
CA GLY A 51 -0.21 -1.83 15.45
C GLY A 51 0.97 -0.88 15.19
N LYS A 52 1.96 -1.24 14.36
CA LYS A 52 3.12 -0.41 14.01
C LYS A 52 2.95 0.32 12.69
N ILE A 53 2.49 -0.38 11.66
CA ILE A 53 2.28 0.15 10.32
C ILE A 53 0.87 -0.22 9.88
N LYS A 54 0.17 0.72 9.26
CA LYS A 54 -1.14 0.48 8.66
C LYS A 54 -0.96 0.01 7.22
N PHE A 55 -1.72 -0.99 6.81
CA PHE A 55 -1.72 -1.49 5.45
C PHE A 55 -3.09 -1.25 4.84
N VAL A 56 -3.11 -0.69 3.64
CA VAL A 56 -4.34 -0.38 2.91
C VAL A 56 -4.23 -0.84 1.47
N ASP A 57 -5.34 -1.29 0.91
CA ASP A 57 -5.49 -1.60 -0.50
C ASP A 57 -6.13 -0.41 -1.22
N CYS A 58 -5.59 -0.04 -2.37
CA CYS A 58 -6.02 1.10 -3.16
C CYS A 58 -6.20 0.64 -4.60
N ASP A 59 -7.40 0.17 -4.93
CA ASP A 59 -7.74 -0.22 -6.30
C ASP A 59 -7.67 1.02 -7.21
N VAL A 60 -6.80 0.99 -8.22
CA VAL A 60 -6.58 2.11 -9.15
C VAL A 60 -7.81 2.47 -9.98
N ASP A 61 -8.77 1.55 -10.14
CA ASP A 61 -10.05 1.81 -10.80
C ASP A 61 -11.03 2.57 -9.88
N GLN A 62 -10.88 2.46 -8.55
CA GLN A 62 -11.69 3.16 -7.54
C GLN A 62 -11.04 4.45 -7.01
N ALA A 63 -9.71 4.53 -7.05
CA ALA A 63 -8.91 5.64 -6.53
C ALA A 63 -8.03 6.26 -7.64
N ARG A 64 -8.63 6.50 -8.80
CA ARG A 64 -7.91 6.93 -10.01
C ARG A 64 -7.17 8.25 -9.80
N SER A 65 -7.77 9.19 -9.09
CA SER A 65 -7.16 10.51 -8.84
C SER A 65 -5.92 10.37 -7.96
N SER A 66 -6.02 9.54 -6.92
CA SER A 66 -4.91 9.23 -6.01
C SER A 66 -3.79 8.50 -6.73
N ALA A 67 -4.11 7.48 -7.52
CA ALA A 67 -3.14 6.75 -8.34
C ALA A 67 -2.38 7.68 -9.30
N MET A 68 -3.11 8.56 -10.01
CA MET A 68 -2.51 9.56 -10.90
C MET A 68 -1.64 10.57 -10.16
N ARG A 69 -2.11 11.07 -9.00
CA ARG A 69 -1.39 12.06 -8.18
C ARG A 69 -0.01 11.55 -7.75
N TYR A 70 0.11 10.27 -7.43
CA TYR A 70 1.37 9.64 -7.02
C TYR A 70 2.12 8.95 -8.16
N GLY A 71 1.74 9.19 -9.41
CA GLY A 71 2.46 8.68 -10.58
C GLY A 71 2.40 7.16 -10.74
N VAL A 72 1.36 6.51 -10.22
CA VAL A 72 1.16 5.07 -10.36
C VAL A 72 0.76 4.78 -11.82
N SER A 73 1.73 4.29 -12.60
CA SER A 73 1.57 3.95 -14.02
C SER A 73 1.49 2.45 -14.28
N SER A 74 1.81 1.63 -13.27
CA SER A 74 1.76 0.17 -13.33
C SER A 74 1.36 -0.40 -11.98
N VAL A 75 0.60 -1.49 -11.99
CA VAL A 75 0.23 -2.24 -10.79
C VAL A 75 0.90 -3.63 -10.80
N PRO A 76 1.25 -4.20 -9.64
CA PRO A 76 1.13 -3.59 -8.30
C PRO A 76 2.20 -2.53 -8.06
N THR A 77 1.87 -1.49 -7.29
CA THR A 77 2.85 -0.51 -6.78
C THR A 77 2.60 -0.30 -5.30
N LEU A 78 3.64 -0.44 -4.48
CA LEU A 78 3.59 -0.19 -3.04
C LEU A 78 4.19 1.19 -2.75
N LEU A 79 3.43 2.07 -2.10
CA LEU A 79 3.92 3.35 -1.60
C LEU A 79 3.87 3.37 -0.07
N LEU A 80 4.97 3.79 0.55
CA LEU A 80 5.06 3.95 1.99
C LEU A 80 4.97 5.42 2.36
N PHE A 81 4.00 5.74 3.20
CA PHE A 81 3.73 7.08 3.70
C PHE A 81 4.12 7.20 5.18
N ARG A 82 4.64 8.36 5.57
CA ARG A 82 4.86 8.75 6.96
C ARG A 82 4.57 10.25 7.10
N GLY A 83 3.66 10.63 8.00
CA GLY A 83 3.28 12.03 8.18
C GLY A 83 2.73 12.70 6.92
N GLY A 84 2.05 11.93 6.05
CA GLY A 84 1.51 12.42 4.78
C GLY A 84 2.51 12.52 3.63
N GLU A 85 3.78 12.19 3.84
CA GLU A 85 4.81 12.21 2.81
C GLU A 85 5.18 10.81 2.34
N VAL A 86 5.50 10.65 1.05
CA VAL A 86 6.01 9.39 0.50
C VAL A 86 7.48 9.26 0.88
N VAL A 87 7.79 8.22 1.65
CA VAL A 87 9.16 7.92 2.12
C VAL A 87 9.75 6.67 1.48
N GLY A 88 8.96 5.96 0.67
CA GLY A 88 9.40 4.75 -0.01
C GLY A 88 8.45 4.31 -1.10
N GLN A 89 8.98 3.66 -2.13
CA GLN A 89 8.22 3.11 -3.24
C GLN A 89 8.84 1.80 -3.71
N LEU A 90 7.99 0.85 -4.08
CA LEU A 90 8.35 -0.37 -4.78
C LEU A 90 7.35 -0.62 -5.91
N ILE A 91 7.84 -1.05 -7.07
CA ILE A 91 7.01 -1.31 -8.26
C ILE A 91 7.09 -2.80 -8.59
N GLY A 92 5.96 -3.38 -8.98
CA GLY A 92 5.83 -4.77 -9.37
C GLY A 92 5.72 -5.74 -8.18
N ASN A 93 5.60 -7.02 -8.49
CA ASN A 93 5.57 -8.08 -7.48
C ASN A 93 6.94 -8.20 -6.83
N GLN A 94 7.05 -7.78 -5.57
CA GLN A 94 8.31 -7.76 -4.83
C GLN A 94 8.43 -8.95 -3.86
N PRO A 95 9.65 -9.47 -3.64
CA PRO A 95 9.91 -10.41 -2.55
C PRO A 95 9.57 -9.81 -1.18
N LYS A 96 9.11 -10.65 -0.25
CA LYS A 96 8.77 -10.25 1.13
C LYS A 96 9.89 -9.43 1.78
N ASP A 97 11.15 -9.83 1.61
CA ASP A 97 12.30 -9.17 2.24
C ASP A 97 12.51 -7.73 1.75
N ASN A 98 12.23 -7.43 0.48
CA ASN A 98 12.33 -6.07 -0.05
C ASN A 98 11.28 -5.15 0.57
N ILE A 99 10.05 -5.66 0.70
CA ILE A 99 8.95 -4.92 1.33
C ILE A 99 9.30 -4.70 2.80
N LYS A 100 9.77 -5.75 3.49
CA LYS A 100 10.20 -5.67 4.89
C LYS A 100 11.29 -4.62 5.11
N ALA A 101 12.32 -4.62 4.27
CA ALA A 101 13.40 -3.65 4.32
C ALA A 101 12.93 -2.20 4.07
N LEU A 102 11.86 -2.00 3.29
CA LEU A 102 11.23 -0.69 3.13
C LEU A 102 10.49 -0.27 4.40
N LEU A 103 9.70 -1.17 4.99
CA LEU A 103 8.92 -0.94 6.20
C LEU A 103 9.80 -0.64 7.42
N ASP A 104 10.95 -1.31 7.54
CA ASP A 104 11.85 -1.11 8.67
C ASP A 104 12.52 0.27 8.68
N ARG A 105 12.44 1.06 7.59
CA ARG A 105 12.94 2.44 7.54
C ARG A 105 12.08 3.44 8.32
N VAL A 106 10.84 3.06 8.62
CA VAL A 106 9.84 3.93 9.27
C VAL A 106 9.44 3.44 10.66
N LEU A 107 10.21 2.52 11.22
CA LEU A 107 10.13 2.08 12.61
C LEU A 107 11.31 2.65 13.39
#